data_AF-A0A812JE39-F1
#
_entry.id   AF-A0A812JE39-F1
#
_cell.length_a   1.000
_cell.length_b   1.000
_cell.length_c   1.000
_cell.angle_alpha   90.00
_cell.angle_beta   90.00
_cell.angle_gamma   90.00
#
_symmetry.space_group_name_H-M   'P 1'
#
loop_
_entity.id
_entity.type
_entity.pdbx_description
1 polymer ?
#
loop_
_entity_poly.entity_id
_entity_poly.type
_entity_poly.pdbx_seq_one_letter_code
_entity_poly.pdbx_strand_id
1 'polypeptide(L)'
;MLDAGLARWADCEWSLQATAHVAPDCLARALEVMEGAWPEGEEHFAKLSVNALIGLWARSKDVFYSMRTSSHEADAWGSQFLQVFFDAAGACHYDHVYATELFTNRSTRPAHDFVMASEYVAMARISRALREVPPRYLVALKTDCLVCQGLPKKFLPAVEALTRHRHRDGTPKYRFEEVKRLEGDYREPRLETEPPPPPPPHGLGQEPWRHVEDPVAHCLDGGSLLLSGMPGTGKTHLARRIVAQLSAQGEDVTLISKTHCSVQNLGLGAQTADHWVRRTVRAGRCELDWLVVEEVTQLDVGLWADIAELSTNRRVRFLLLGDFRQLPAVQDAFGGAPVLRSLKDSQLLHDLAGGCVHELTENQRSDETIFRFLRWLRVDEPEQPPLREAVQAARELFPRRGRPDTCLVISHAHRMAINDRENRRLAPPDALLIEHHGTGPAGTNQPQTMRVWPGLRLVGAGGRVPKGCFATVREVGERISLDDGQSFAPAELLRHTRLCHAVTYASCQGLTLRGRVYLCDAENPHFSVKHLYVGASRATGAELLSVI
;
A
#
# COMPACT_ATOMS: atom_id res chain seq x y z
N MET A 1 -10.53 13.13 35.33
CA MET A 1 -10.82 12.54 36.66
C MET A 1 -10.67 13.57 37.78
N LEU A 2 -9.55 14.31 37.84
CA LEU A 2 -9.30 15.37 38.82
C LEU A 2 -10.35 16.50 38.79
N ASP A 3 -10.53 17.17 37.64
CA ASP A 3 -11.54 18.23 37.44
C ASP A 3 -12.98 17.80 37.75
N ALA A 4 -13.22 16.50 37.66
CA ALA A 4 -14.53 15.89 37.82
C ALA A 4 -14.81 15.46 39.27
N GLY A 5 -13.83 15.61 40.17
CA GLY A 5 -13.86 15.08 41.53
C GLY A 5 -13.87 13.54 41.60
N LEU A 6 -13.62 12.86 40.48
CA LEU A 6 -13.59 11.40 40.39
C LEU A 6 -12.26 10.80 40.85
N ALA A 7 -11.23 11.63 40.96
CA ALA A 7 -9.96 11.33 41.57
C ALA A 7 -9.43 12.60 42.23
N ARG A 8 -8.58 12.45 43.23
CA ARG A 8 -7.78 13.49 43.89
C ARG A 8 -6.34 13.32 43.46
N TRP A 9 -5.54 14.37 43.61
CA TRP A 9 -4.10 14.27 43.36
C TRP A 9 -3.42 13.19 44.21
N ALA A 10 -3.96 12.93 45.41
CA ALA A 10 -3.51 11.84 46.28
C ALA A 10 -3.76 10.44 45.70
N ASP A 11 -4.71 10.30 44.77
CA ASP A 11 -5.03 9.01 44.12
C ASP A 11 -4.06 8.72 42.94
N CYS A 12 -3.20 9.68 42.58
CA CYS A 12 -2.15 9.51 41.58
C CYS A 12 -0.86 9.01 42.25
N GLU A 13 -0.74 7.70 42.44
CA GLU A 13 0.42 7.07 43.10
C GLU A 13 1.74 7.21 42.33
N TRP A 14 1.65 7.42 41.01
CA TRP A 14 2.79 7.47 40.11
C TRP A 14 2.75 8.76 39.30
N SER A 15 3.87 9.47 39.23
CA SER A 15 4.04 10.65 38.39
C SER A 15 5.31 10.53 37.56
N LEU A 16 5.30 11.12 36.37
CA LEU A 16 6.49 11.27 35.55
C LEU A 16 7.10 12.64 35.84
N GLN A 17 8.29 12.65 36.42
CA GLN A 17 9.07 13.87 36.57
C GLN A 17 9.85 14.11 35.26
N ALA A 18 9.49 15.17 34.54
CA ALA A 18 10.20 15.53 33.31
C ALA A 18 11.67 15.85 33.64
N THR A 19 12.61 15.34 32.85
CA THR A 19 14.04 15.63 32.99
C THR A 19 14.40 17.06 32.60
N ALA A 20 13.47 17.78 31.95
CA ALA A 20 13.59 19.18 31.61
C ALA A 20 12.21 19.84 31.66
N HIS A 21 12.17 21.06 32.19
CA HIS A 21 10.98 21.90 32.19
C HIS A 21 11.22 23.07 31.25
N VAL A 22 10.26 23.34 30.37
CA VAL A 22 10.27 24.52 29.51
C VAL A 22 9.43 25.59 30.20
N ALA A 23 9.92 26.83 30.20
CA ALA A 23 9.20 27.94 30.83
C ALA A 23 7.86 28.21 30.09
N PRO A 24 6.79 28.61 30.79
CA PRO A 24 5.47 28.85 30.17
C PRO A 24 5.49 29.91 29.06
N ASP A 25 6.48 30.80 29.09
CA ASP A 25 6.70 31.93 28.19
C ASP A 25 7.72 31.63 27.07
N CYS A 26 8.21 30.39 26.96
CA CYS A 26 9.22 30.02 25.95
C CYS A 26 8.82 30.33 24.50
N LEU A 27 7.52 30.37 24.21
CA LEU A 27 6.97 30.70 22.89
C LEU A 27 6.49 32.15 22.79
N ALA A 28 6.48 32.93 23.89
CA ALA A 28 5.90 34.27 23.94
C ALA A 28 6.48 35.18 22.85
N ARG A 29 7.81 35.27 22.76
CA ARG A 29 8.50 36.05 21.73
C ARG A 29 8.15 35.61 20.30
N ALA A 30 8.02 34.31 20.07
CA ALA A 30 7.70 33.79 18.73
C ALA A 30 6.25 34.13 18.34
N LEU A 31 5.33 34.06 19.30
CA LEU A 31 3.94 34.46 19.12
C LEU A 31 3.82 35.97 18.92
N GLU A 32 4.53 36.80 19.69
CA GLU A 32 4.56 38.26 19.52
C GLU A 32 5.04 38.67 18.12
N VAL A 33 6.07 38.00 17.58
CA VAL A 33 6.55 38.25 16.22
C VAL A 33 5.50 37.87 15.18
N MET A 34 4.80 36.75 15.38
CA MET A 34 3.72 36.31 14.50
C MET A 34 2.53 37.28 14.55
N GLU A 35 2.14 37.72 15.74
CA GLU A 35 1.09 38.71 15.98
C GLU A 35 1.41 40.06 15.31
N GLY A 36 2.63 40.56 15.48
CA GLY A 36 3.09 41.81 14.86
C GLY A 36 3.21 41.75 13.34
N ALA A 37 3.16 40.55 12.74
CA ALA A 37 3.21 40.36 11.28
C ALA A 37 1.83 40.30 10.63
N TRP A 38 0.74 40.25 11.41
CA TRP A 38 -0.61 40.21 10.86
C TRP A 38 -1.00 41.58 10.28
N PRO A 39 -1.47 41.65 9.02
CA PRO A 39 -1.93 42.90 8.42
C PRO A 39 -3.14 43.47 9.16
N GLU A 40 -3.17 44.79 9.36
CA GLU A 40 -4.30 45.49 9.95
C GLU A 40 -5.57 45.29 9.10
N GLY A 41 -6.68 44.92 9.74
CA GLY A 41 -7.95 44.62 9.05
C GLY A 41 -8.10 43.19 8.51
N GLU A 42 -7.08 42.32 8.64
CA GLU A 42 -7.11 40.94 8.15
C GLU A 42 -7.03 39.91 9.29
N GLU A 43 -7.98 40.00 10.23
CA GLU A 43 -8.04 39.18 11.47
C GLU A 43 -8.05 37.66 11.22
N HIS A 44 -8.42 37.23 10.01
CA HIS A 44 -8.44 35.83 9.63
C HIS A 44 -7.04 35.18 9.57
N PHE A 45 -5.98 35.97 9.36
CA PHE A 45 -4.60 35.46 9.36
C PHE A 45 -4.17 34.90 10.71
N ALA A 46 -4.69 35.44 11.81
CA ALA A 46 -4.37 34.95 13.15
C ALA A 46 -4.72 33.48 13.32
N LYS A 47 -5.94 33.11 12.91
CA LYS A 47 -6.41 31.73 12.97
C LYS A 47 -5.65 30.82 12.00
N LEU A 48 -5.39 31.30 10.78
CA LEU A 48 -4.67 30.54 9.77
C LEU A 48 -3.22 30.26 10.19
N SER A 49 -2.49 31.26 10.69
CA SER A 49 -1.09 31.12 11.07
C SER A 49 -0.91 30.19 12.28
N VAL A 50 -1.79 30.27 13.27
CA VAL A 50 -1.78 29.37 14.44
C VAL A 50 -2.08 27.93 14.02
N ASN A 51 -3.10 27.70 13.18
CA ASN A 51 -3.42 26.37 12.69
C ASN A 51 -2.29 25.78 11.83
N ALA A 52 -1.66 26.60 10.99
CA ALA A 52 -0.51 26.21 10.19
C ALA A 52 0.69 25.84 11.08
N LEU A 53 0.96 26.61 12.13
CA LEU A 53 2.01 26.35 13.11
C LEU A 53 1.81 25.00 13.82
N ILE A 54 0.58 24.74 14.30
CA ILE A 54 0.23 23.46 14.94
C ILE A 54 0.44 22.30 13.95
N GLY A 55 -0.03 22.45 12.70
CA GLY A 55 0.19 21.46 11.65
C GLY A 55 1.66 21.23 11.32
N LEU A 56 2.49 22.28 11.38
CA LEU A 56 3.93 22.21 11.16
C LEU A 56 4.63 21.41 12.27
N TRP A 57 4.22 21.60 13.54
CA TRP A 57 4.70 20.82 14.68
C TRP A 57 4.29 19.35 14.65
N ALA A 58 3.23 18.99 13.92
CA ALA A 58 2.85 17.60 13.72
C ALA A 58 3.86 16.85 12.84
N ARG A 59 4.50 17.56 11.89
CA ARG A 59 5.41 16.98 10.90
C ARG A 59 6.78 16.73 11.53
N SER A 60 7.45 15.66 11.08
CA SER A 60 8.79 15.32 11.57
C SER A 60 9.91 16.14 10.91
N LYS A 61 9.62 16.75 9.76
CA LYS A 61 10.57 17.50 8.93
C LYS A 61 9.87 18.69 8.29
N ASP A 62 10.51 19.85 8.35
CA ASP A 62 10.17 20.97 7.49
C ASP A 62 11.08 20.97 6.27
N VAL A 63 10.48 21.09 5.10
CA VAL A 63 11.13 20.85 3.83
C VAL A 63 10.79 21.99 2.89
N PHE A 64 11.82 22.68 2.42
CA PHE A 64 11.70 23.64 1.33
C PHE A 64 11.74 22.91 0.00
N TYR A 65 10.73 23.14 -0.82
CA TYR A 65 10.73 22.66 -2.19
C TYR A 65 11.25 23.77 -3.11
N SER A 66 12.35 23.52 -3.81
CA SER A 66 12.79 24.37 -4.91
C SER A 66 12.54 23.65 -6.23
N MET A 67 12.18 24.42 -7.24
CA MET A 67 11.97 23.91 -8.59
C MET A 67 13.02 24.50 -9.51
N ARG A 68 13.70 23.65 -10.27
CA ARG A 68 14.58 24.07 -11.36
C ARG A 68 14.02 23.53 -12.67
N THR A 69 13.61 24.44 -13.53
CA THR A 69 13.25 24.09 -14.91
C THR A 69 14.53 23.94 -15.73
N SER A 70 14.68 22.81 -16.41
CA SER A 70 15.76 22.55 -17.37
C SER A 70 15.19 22.04 -18.70
N SER A 71 15.93 22.23 -19.78
CA SER A 71 15.65 21.57 -21.07
C SER A 71 16.26 20.17 -21.16
N HIS A 72 17.00 19.73 -20.12
CA HIS A 72 17.74 18.47 -20.11
C HIS A 72 17.45 17.66 -18.84
N GLU A 73 17.01 16.41 -19.01
CA GLU A 73 16.67 15.51 -17.90
C GLU A 73 17.85 15.22 -16.95
N ALA A 74 19.07 15.23 -17.48
CA ALA A 74 20.29 14.93 -16.72
C ALA A 74 20.55 15.90 -15.55
N ASP A 75 19.91 17.07 -15.54
CA ASP A 75 20.00 18.04 -14.45
C ASP A 75 19.25 17.60 -13.17
N ALA A 76 18.56 16.45 -13.21
CA ALA A 76 17.78 15.89 -12.10
C ALA A 76 18.60 15.41 -10.88
N TRP A 77 19.93 15.52 -10.89
CA TRP A 77 20.77 14.99 -9.81
C TRP A 77 20.39 15.59 -8.45
N GLY A 78 19.88 14.75 -7.54
CA GLY A 78 19.41 15.16 -6.20
C GLY A 78 17.96 15.65 -6.13
N SER A 79 17.22 15.69 -7.25
CA SER A 79 15.79 15.99 -7.25
C SER A 79 14.99 14.84 -6.64
N GLN A 80 13.92 15.17 -5.90
CA GLN A 80 13.01 14.19 -5.29
C GLN A 80 11.79 13.92 -6.17
N PHE A 81 11.47 14.86 -7.06
CA PHE A 81 10.34 14.74 -7.97
C PHE A 81 10.66 15.42 -9.30
N LEU A 82 10.13 14.85 -10.38
CA LEU A 82 10.33 15.31 -11.75
C LEU A 82 8.98 15.51 -12.41
N GLN A 83 8.75 16.69 -12.95
CA GLN A 83 7.59 16.98 -13.80
C GLN A 83 8.08 17.37 -15.20
N VAL A 84 7.46 16.79 -16.24
CA VAL A 84 7.78 17.11 -17.63
C VAL A 84 6.63 17.93 -18.22
N PHE A 85 6.95 19.03 -18.88
CA PHE A 85 5.96 19.84 -19.57
C PHE A 85 6.48 20.35 -20.92
N PHE A 86 5.55 20.77 -21.77
CA PHE A 86 5.87 21.34 -23.08
C PHE A 86 5.45 22.80 -23.08
N ASP A 87 6.31 23.68 -23.58
CA ASP A 87 5.95 25.10 -23.76
C ASP A 87 5.03 25.30 -24.97
N ALA A 88 4.56 26.54 -25.16
CA ALA A 88 3.68 26.89 -26.27
C ALA A 88 4.29 26.66 -27.66
N ALA A 89 5.63 26.55 -27.75
CA ALA A 89 6.35 26.22 -28.97
C ALA A 89 6.58 24.70 -29.15
N GLY A 90 6.12 23.88 -28.19
CA GLY A 90 6.27 22.43 -28.21
C GLY A 90 7.62 21.92 -27.73
N ALA A 91 8.48 22.77 -27.15
CA ALA A 91 9.75 22.34 -26.59
C ALA A 91 9.55 21.68 -25.22
N CYS A 92 10.27 20.58 -24.98
CA CYS A 92 10.20 19.80 -23.74
C CYS A 92 11.06 20.44 -22.65
N HIS A 93 10.47 20.61 -21.46
CA HIS A 93 11.11 21.12 -20.26
C HIS A 93 10.87 20.17 -19.08
N TYR A 94 11.80 20.19 -18.14
CA TYR A 94 11.86 19.33 -16.96
C TYR A 94 11.88 20.22 -15.72
N ASP A 95 10.82 20.18 -14.92
CA ASP A 95 10.80 20.77 -13.59
C ASP A 95 11.35 19.74 -12.60
N HIS A 96 12.57 19.98 -12.15
CA HIS A 96 13.23 19.23 -11.08
C HIS A 96 12.86 19.84 -9.74
N VAL A 97 12.10 19.11 -8.93
CA VAL A 97 11.75 19.54 -7.58
C VAL A 97 12.73 18.93 -6.59
N TYR A 98 13.49 19.78 -5.92
CA TYR A 98 14.40 19.41 -4.85
C TYR A 98 13.72 19.69 -3.53
N ALA A 99 13.85 18.75 -2.59
CA ALA A 99 13.37 18.95 -1.24
C ALA A 99 14.59 19.07 -0.32
N THR A 100 14.81 20.29 0.16
CA THR A 100 15.87 20.59 1.12
C THR A 100 15.23 20.61 2.51
N GLU A 101 15.66 19.68 3.37
CA GLU A 101 15.28 19.73 4.78
C GLU A 101 15.85 21.01 5.39
N LEU A 102 14.97 21.92 5.81
CA LEU A 102 15.38 23.17 6.44
C LEU A 102 15.68 22.91 7.91
N PHE A 103 14.74 22.26 8.60
CA PHE A 103 14.81 21.98 10.04
C PHE A 103 14.04 20.70 10.39
N THR A 104 14.46 20.05 11.48
CA THR A 104 13.73 18.96 12.11
C THR A 104 12.76 19.50 13.15
N ASN A 105 11.47 19.20 12.98
CA ASN A 105 10.40 19.60 13.92
C ASN A 105 10.15 18.53 14.99
N ARG A 106 11.03 17.53 15.11
CA ARG A 106 10.85 16.44 16.09
C ARG A 106 10.77 16.93 17.53
N SER A 107 11.48 18.00 17.87
CA SER A 107 11.46 18.61 19.21
C SER A 107 10.18 19.40 19.50
N THR A 108 9.40 19.78 18.49
CA THR A 108 8.15 20.53 18.65
C THR A 108 6.91 19.63 18.62
N ARG A 109 7.07 18.35 18.25
CA ARG A 109 6.00 17.34 18.30
C ARG A 109 5.28 17.24 19.66
N PRO A 110 5.99 17.27 20.82
CA PRO A 110 5.31 17.29 22.11
C PRO A 110 4.36 18.49 22.30
N ALA A 111 4.67 19.65 21.70
CA ALA A 111 3.79 20.82 21.77
C ALA A 111 2.51 20.62 20.95
N HIS A 112 2.62 20.04 19.75
CA HIS A 112 1.44 19.61 18.97
C HIS A 112 0.58 18.64 19.79
N ASP A 113 1.18 17.60 20.35
CA ASP A 113 0.45 16.57 21.09
C ASP A 113 -0.22 17.16 22.34
N PHE A 114 0.40 18.15 22.99
CA PHE A 114 -0.19 18.91 24.10
C PHE A 114 -1.41 19.74 23.69
N VAL A 115 -1.36 20.40 22.52
CA VAL A 115 -2.50 21.14 21.97
C VAL A 115 -3.65 20.17 21.67
N MET A 116 -3.38 19.07 20.97
CA MET A 116 -4.40 18.05 20.67
C MET A 116 -4.99 17.44 21.94
N ALA A 117 -4.16 17.13 22.95
CA ALA A 117 -4.63 16.67 24.26
C ALA A 117 -5.60 17.66 24.93
N SER A 118 -5.32 18.95 24.81
CA SER A 118 -6.20 20.00 25.33
C SER A 118 -7.55 20.04 24.61
N GLU A 119 -7.57 19.81 23.29
CA GLU A 119 -8.79 19.70 22.49
C GLU A 119 -9.61 18.46 22.88
N TYR A 120 -8.98 17.30 23.07
CA TYR A 120 -9.66 16.10 23.54
C TYR A 120 -10.32 16.30 24.90
N VAL A 121 -9.64 16.99 25.82
CA VAL A 121 -10.21 17.34 27.13
C VAL A 121 -11.39 18.31 26.99
N ALA A 122 -11.35 19.27 26.06
CA ALA A 122 -12.47 20.16 25.78
C ALA A 122 -13.70 19.37 25.27
N MET A 123 -13.49 18.46 24.32
CA MET A 123 -14.53 17.57 23.80
C MET A 123 -15.15 16.70 24.89
N ALA A 124 -14.32 16.12 25.76
CA ALA A 124 -14.80 15.33 26.90
C ALA A 124 -15.63 16.16 27.89
N ARG A 125 -15.26 17.42 28.13
CA ARG A 125 -16.04 18.35 28.96
C ARG A 125 -17.40 18.65 28.36
N ILE A 126 -17.47 18.92 27.05
CA ILE A 126 -18.74 19.15 26.34
C ILE A 126 -19.62 17.91 26.42
N SER A 127 -19.08 16.74 26.11
CA SER A 127 -19.80 15.46 26.17
C SER A 127 -20.40 15.20 27.56
N ARG A 128 -19.61 15.43 28.62
CA ARG A 128 -20.09 15.31 30.01
C ARG A 128 -21.21 16.30 30.34
N ALA A 129 -21.05 17.56 29.95
CA ALA A 129 -22.04 18.60 30.24
C ALA A 129 -23.38 18.33 29.54
N LEU A 130 -23.33 17.69 28.36
CA LEU A 130 -24.49 17.36 27.54
C LEU A 130 -24.99 15.92 27.73
N ARG A 131 -24.52 15.20 28.76
CA ARG A 131 -24.89 13.79 28.99
C ARG A 131 -26.40 13.52 29.04
N GLU A 132 -27.18 14.50 29.50
CA GLU A 132 -28.64 14.41 29.60
C GLU A 132 -29.35 14.84 28.32
N VAL A 133 -28.62 15.45 27.37
CA VAL A 133 -29.16 15.87 26.07
C VAL A 133 -29.08 14.69 25.10
N PRO A 134 -30.21 14.21 24.58
CA PRO A 134 -30.20 13.08 23.65
C PRO A 134 -29.37 13.38 22.39
N PRO A 135 -28.51 12.44 21.94
CA PRO A 135 -27.62 12.65 20.79
C PRO A 135 -28.32 13.11 19.51
N ARG A 136 -29.58 12.73 19.30
CA ARG A 136 -30.41 13.16 18.15
C ARG A 136 -30.57 14.68 18.00
N TYR A 137 -30.28 15.45 19.05
CA TYR A 137 -30.32 16.92 19.02
C TYR A 137 -28.94 17.55 18.84
N LEU A 138 -27.86 16.76 18.94
CA LEU A 138 -26.47 17.17 18.83
C LEU A 138 -25.94 16.73 17.45
N VAL A 139 -25.98 17.62 16.47
CA VAL A 139 -25.65 17.29 15.06
C VAL A 139 -24.15 17.16 14.85
N ALA A 140 -23.37 18.07 15.43
CA ALA A 140 -21.92 18.05 15.34
C ALA A 140 -21.28 18.70 16.55
N LEU A 141 -20.12 18.20 16.92
CA LEU A 141 -19.23 18.81 17.90
C LEU A 141 -17.91 19.13 17.19
N LYS A 142 -17.65 20.41 16.99
CA LYS A 142 -16.34 20.94 16.59
C LYS A 142 -15.67 21.41 17.89
N THR A 143 -14.34 21.35 17.97
CA THR A 143 -13.54 21.56 19.19
C THR A 143 -14.00 22.73 20.09
N ASP A 144 -14.51 23.81 19.49
CA ASP A 144 -15.05 25.01 20.14
C ASP A 144 -16.58 25.23 19.92
N CYS A 145 -17.25 24.43 19.09
CA CYS A 145 -18.62 24.68 18.62
C CYS A 145 -19.53 23.46 18.73
N LEU A 146 -20.67 23.63 19.43
CA LEU A 146 -21.77 22.69 19.42
C LEU A 146 -22.81 23.09 18.37
N VAL A 147 -23.09 22.18 17.44
CA VAL A 147 -24.16 22.32 16.45
C VAL A 147 -25.35 21.47 16.90
N CYS A 148 -26.50 22.11 17.09
CA CYS A 148 -27.73 21.44 17.50
C CYS A 148 -28.87 21.64 16.50
N GLN A 149 -29.88 20.80 16.61
CA GLN A 149 -31.05 20.86 15.75
C GLN A 149 -32.32 20.50 16.52
N GLY A 150 -33.30 21.41 16.50
CA GLY A 150 -34.60 21.20 17.14
C GLY A 150 -34.50 20.93 18.64
N LEU A 151 -33.59 21.63 19.32
CA LEU A 151 -33.27 21.37 20.72
C LEU A 151 -34.47 21.73 21.62
N PRO A 152 -35.05 20.78 22.37
CA PRO A 152 -36.16 21.08 23.27
C PRO A 152 -35.76 22.10 24.35
N LYS A 153 -36.67 23.03 24.67
CA LYS A 153 -36.45 24.10 25.68
C LYS A 153 -35.93 23.59 27.03
N LYS A 154 -36.28 22.35 27.43
CA LYS A 154 -35.81 21.73 28.67
C LYS A 154 -34.29 21.45 28.70
N PHE A 155 -33.65 21.32 27.54
CA PHE A 155 -32.21 21.06 27.42
C PHE A 155 -31.40 22.32 27.10
N LEU A 156 -32.07 23.41 26.70
CA LEU A 156 -31.44 24.69 26.42
C LEU A 156 -30.56 25.21 27.58
N PRO A 157 -30.97 25.11 28.87
CA PRO A 157 -30.13 25.56 29.98
C PRO A 157 -28.78 24.83 30.07
N ALA A 158 -28.72 23.55 29.72
CA ALA A 158 -27.48 22.77 29.75
C ALA A 158 -26.49 23.24 28.66
N VAL A 159 -27.02 23.60 27.49
CA VAL A 159 -26.24 24.17 26.38
C VAL A 159 -25.83 25.61 26.67
N GLU A 160 -26.72 26.44 27.21
CA GLU A 160 -26.40 27.80 27.63
C GLU A 160 -25.38 27.85 28.78
N ALA A 161 -25.37 26.84 29.64
CA ALA A 161 -24.35 26.73 30.67
C ALA A 161 -22.95 26.57 30.05
N LEU A 162 -22.82 25.84 28.94
CA LEU A 162 -21.57 25.71 28.20
C LEU A 162 -21.10 27.05 27.64
N THR A 163 -22.00 27.85 27.05
CA THR A 163 -21.63 29.15 26.46
C THR A 163 -21.25 30.20 27.51
N ARG A 164 -21.40 29.94 28.81
CA ARG A 164 -20.92 30.80 29.90
C ARG A 164 -19.46 30.54 30.28
N HIS A 165 -18.85 29.44 29.84
CA HIS A 165 -17.44 29.20 30.09
C HIS A 165 -16.58 30.21 29.31
N ARG A 166 -15.55 30.71 29.98
CA ARG A 166 -14.57 31.65 29.43
C ARG A 166 -13.15 31.09 29.58
N HIS A 167 -12.29 31.44 28.66
CA HIS A 167 -10.85 31.34 28.85
C HIS A 167 -10.38 32.33 29.92
N ARG A 168 -9.11 32.23 30.34
CA ARG A 168 -8.55 33.08 31.40
C ARG A 168 -8.53 34.56 31.01
N ASP A 169 -8.44 34.85 29.72
CA ASP A 169 -8.49 36.18 29.11
C ASP A 169 -9.93 36.72 28.93
N GLY A 170 -10.95 35.97 29.34
CA GLY A 170 -12.35 36.38 29.21
C GLY A 170 -12.98 36.08 27.85
N THR A 171 -12.28 35.45 26.91
CA THR A 171 -12.85 35.05 25.62
C THR A 171 -13.81 33.85 25.74
N PRO A 172 -14.88 33.76 24.92
CA PRO A 172 -15.81 32.62 24.95
C PRO A 172 -15.11 31.30 24.62
N LYS A 173 -15.30 30.28 25.47
CA LYS A 173 -14.68 28.97 25.27
C LYS A 173 -15.47 28.06 24.33
N TYR A 174 -16.78 28.18 24.35
CA TYR A 174 -17.68 27.37 23.53
C TYR A 174 -18.72 28.26 22.88
N ARG A 175 -19.04 27.96 21.62
CA ARG A 175 -20.13 28.59 20.86
C ARG A 175 -21.17 27.56 20.46
N PHE A 176 -22.36 28.05 20.17
CA PHE A 176 -23.54 27.24 19.85
C PHE A 176 -24.17 27.70 18.54
N GLU A 177 -24.50 26.76 17.67
CA GLU A 177 -25.21 26.99 16.41
C GLU A 177 -26.45 26.09 16.34
N GLU A 178 -27.63 26.68 16.13
CA GLU A 178 -28.84 25.93 15.84
C GLU A 178 -29.09 25.89 14.33
N VAL A 179 -29.19 24.68 13.76
CA VAL A 179 -29.36 24.45 12.33
C VAL A 179 -30.72 23.84 12.00
N LYS A 180 -31.23 24.12 10.80
CA LYS A 180 -32.47 23.52 10.29
C LYS A 180 -32.26 22.06 9.91
N ARG A 181 -33.34 21.27 9.90
CA ARG A 181 -33.33 19.90 9.38
C ARG A 181 -33.04 19.89 7.89
N LEU A 182 -32.20 18.94 7.47
CA LEU A 182 -32.13 18.54 6.07
C LEU A 182 -33.49 17.94 5.72
N GLU A 183 -34.16 18.48 4.70
CA GLU A 183 -35.45 17.98 4.22
C GLU A 183 -35.19 16.86 3.18
N GLY A 184 -35.69 15.65 3.48
CA GLY A 184 -35.59 14.47 2.62
C GLY A 184 -35.59 13.15 3.41
N ASP A 185 -36.00 12.05 2.78
CA ASP A 185 -35.98 10.70 3.37
C ASP A 185 -34.55 10.15 3.42
N TYR A 186 -33.83 10.49 4.48
CA TYR A 186 -32.51 9.95 4.77
C TYR A 186 -32.60 8.96 5.92
N ARG A 187 -32.21 7.69 5.68
CA ARG A 187 -32.01 6.71 6.75
C ARG A 187 -30.71 7.03 7.48
N GLU A 188 -30.80 7.24 8.79
CA GLU A 188 -29.65 7.37 9.69
C GLU A 188 -28.86 6.05 9.69
N PRO A 189 -27.61 6.00 9.21
CA PRO A 189 -26.80 4.78 9.29
C PRO A 189 -26.50 4.52 10.77
N ARG A 190 -26.99 3.40 11.32
CA ARG A 190 -26.65 2.95 12.67
C ARG A 190 -25.77 1.72 12.60
N LEU A 191 -24.58 1.84 13.17
CA LEU A 191 -23.73 0.71 13.52
C LEU A 191 -23.93 0.46 15.01
N GLU A 192 -24.53 -0.69 15.36
CA GLU A 192 -24.49 -1.20 16.72
C GLU A 192 -23.07 -1.73 16.95
N THR A 193 -22.27 -0.99 17.72
CA THR A 193 -20.90 -1.37 18.07
C THR A 193 -20.84 -1.80 19.53
N GLU A 194 -20.33 -3.00 19.77
CA GLU A 194 -19.85 -3.39 21.10
C GLU A 194 -18.68 -2.49 21.54
N PRO A 195 -18.54 -2.21 22.84
CA PRO A 195 -17.41 -1.43 23.35
C PRO A 195 -16.08 -2.12 22.99
N PRO A 196 -15.05 -1.36 22.57
CA PRO A 196 -13.76 -1.95 22.25
C PRO A 196 -13.19 -2.66 23.49
N PRO A 197 -12.57 -3.85 23.33
CA PRO A 197 -11.81 -4.44 24.41
C PRO A 197 -10.68 -3.47 24.83
N PRO A 198 -10.29 -3.49 26.12
CA PRO A 198 -9.22 -2.62 26.60
C PRO A 198 -7.95 -2.86 25.77
N PRO A 199 -7.20 -1.80 25.43
CA PRO A 199 -5.93 -1.96 24.75
C PRO A 199 -5.00 -2.81 25.63
N PRO A 200 -4.24 -3.75 25.05
CA PRO A 200 -3.24 -4.48 25.81
C PRO A 200 -2.25 -3.49 26.43
N PRO A 201 -1.75 -3.75 27.65
CA PRO A 201 -0.86 -2.83 28.34
C PRO A 201 0.36 -2.50 27.47
N HIS A 202 0.63 -1.20 27.33
CA HIS A 202 1.77 -0.67 26.59
C HIS A 202 3.07 -1.33 27.08
N GLY A 203 3.70 -2.17 26.24
CA GLY A 203 5.00 -2.77 26.52
C GLY A 203 5.11 -4.29 26.32
N LEU A 204 4.01 -5.00 26.03
CA LEU A 204 4.09 -6.39 25.58
C LEU A 204 4.11 -6.42 24.05
N GLY A 205 5.09 -7.13 23.50
CA GLY A 205 5.20 -7.39 22.06
C GLY A 205 3.91 -7.98 21.51
N GLN A 206 3.72 -7.84 20.20
CA GLN A 206 2.69 -8.51 19.42
C GLN A 206 2.43 -9.92 19.98
N GLU A 207 1.17 -10.25 20.28
CA GLU A 207 0.83 -11.60 20.74
C GLU A 207 1.40 -12.63 19.74
N PRO A 208 1.91 -13.77 20.24
CA PRO A 208 2.45 -14.78 19.34
C PRO A 208 1.35 -15.32 18.43
N TRP A 209 1.71 -15.55 17.16
CA TRP A 209 0.82 -16.15 16.19
C TRP A 209 0.28 -17.50 16.68
N ARG A 210 -1.04 -17.68 16.62
CA ARG A 210 -1.70 -18.96 16.88
C ARG A 210 -1.69 -19.81 15.62
N HIS A 211 -1.02 -20.95 15.70
CA HIS A 211 -1.02 -21.93 14.61
C HIS A 211 -2.36 -22.67 14.56
N VAL A 212 -3.01 -22.61 13.41
CA VAL A 212 -4.27 -23.30 13.13
C VAL A 212 -3.95 -24.61 12.43
N GLU A 213 -4.42 -25.75 12.94
CA GLU A 213 -4.18 -27.06 12.33
C GLU A 213 -5.11 -27.34 11.14
N ASP A 214 -6.41 -27.09 11.31
CA ASP A 214 -7.41 -27.19 10.24
C ASP A 214 -7.82 -25.79 9.76
N PRO A 215 -7.16 -25.25 8.72
CA PRO A 215 -7.46 -23.91 8.22
C PRO A 215 -8.85 -23.83 7.57
N VAL A 216 -9.42 -24.94 7.11
CA VAL A 216 -10.74 -24.95 6.48
C VAL A 216 -11.81 -24.83 7.54
N ALA A 217 -11.80 -25.70 8.55
CA ALA A 217 -12.75 -25.63 9.65
C ALA A 217 -12.70 -24.27 10.36
N HIS A 218 -11.49 -23.77 10.67
CA HIS A 218 -11.31 -22.46 11.31
C HIS A 218 -11.94 -21.30 10.51
N CYS A 219 -11.78 -21.29 9.18
CA CYS A 219 -12.41 -20.25 8.36
C CYS A 219 -13.93 -20.42 8.32
N LEU A 220 -14.46 -21.65 8.21
CA LEU A 220 -15.91 -21.88 8.23
C LEU A 220 -16.56 -21.53 9.57
N ASP A 221 -15.81 -21.61 10.66
CA ASP A 221 -16.23 -21.16 11.99
C ASP A 221 -16.15 -19.62 12.16
N GLY A 222 -15.73 -18.91 11.11
CA GLY A 222 -15.68 -17.45 11.05
C GLY A 222 -14.35 -16.82 11.47
N GLY A 223 -13.29 -17.61 11.61
CA GLY A 223 -11.97 -17.13 11.98
C GLY A 223 -11.18 -16.58 10.79
N SER A 224 -10.71 -15.34 10.88
CA SER A 224 -9.69 -14.81 9.95
C SER A 224 -8.41 -15.63 10.01
N LEU A 225 -7.64 -15.66 8.91
CA LEU A 225 -6.46 -16.50 8.77
C LEU A 225 -5.40 -15.91 7.84
N LEU A 226 -4.13 -15.98 8.26
CA LEU A 226 -2.97 -15.88 7.37
C LEU A 226 -2.57 -17.27 6.87
N LEU A 227 -2.71 -17.51 5.58
CA LEU A 227 -2.23 -18.71 4.90
C LEU A 227 -0.88 -18.43 4.22
N SER A 228 0.19 -18.94 4.83
CA SER A 228 1.57 -18.78 4.35
C SER A 228 2.08 -20.07 3.69
N GLY A 229 3.13 -19.96 2.87
CA GLY A 229 3.78 -21.14 2.28
C GLY A 229 4.61 -20.81 1.04
N MET A 230 5.52 -21.72 0.67
CA MET A 230 6.42 -21.55 -0.48
C MET A 230 5.66 -21.63 -1.82
N PRO A 231 6.28 -21.26 -2.95
CA PRO A 231 5.72 -21.52 -4.27
C PRO A 231 5.49 -23.03 -4.48
N GLY A 232 4.29 -23.38 -4.94
CA GLY A 232 3.90 -24.77 -5.21
C GLY A 232 3.39 -25.57 -4.01
N THR A 233 3.21 -24.97 -2.83
CA THR A 233 2.63 -25.67 -1.66
C THR A 233 1.10 -25.75 -1.65
N GLY A 234 0.43 -25.18 -2.67
CA GLY A 234 -1.02 -25.28 -2.83
C GLY A 234 -1.84 -24.17 -2.17
N LYS A 235 -1.25 -23.06 -1.72
CA LYS A 235 -1.97 -21.90 -1.12
C LYS A 235 -3.24 -21.51 -1.87
N THR A 236 -3.12 -21.17 -3.16
CA THR A 236 -4.25 -20.76 -4.01
C THR A 236 -5.29 -21.88 -4.15
N HIS A 237 -4.88 -23.15 -4.20
CA HIS A 237 -5.80 -24.29 -4.29
C HIS A 237 -6.63 -24.43 -2.99
N LEU A 238 -5.96 -24.36 -1.84
CA LEU A 238 -6.62 -24.39 -0.54
C LEU A 238 -7.57 -23.19 -0.34
N ALA A 239 -7.14 -21.98 -0.70
CA ALA A 239 -8.00 -20.81 -0.61
C ALA A 239 -9.24 -20.93 -1.50
N ARG A 240 -9.12 -21.43 -2.74
CA ARG A 240 -10.31 -21.68 -3.59
C ARG A 240 -11.27 -22.69 -2.96
N ARG A 241 -10.76 -23.73 -2.28
CA ARG A 241 -11.60 -24.67 -1.55
C ARG A 241 -12.33 -24.00 -0.38
N ILE A 242 -11.64 -23.17 0.40
CA ILE A 242 -12.25 -22.40 1.50
C ILE A 242 -13.32 -21.46 0.96
N VAL A 243 -12.99 -20.66 -0.07
CA VAL A 243 -13.92 -19.74 -0.74
C VAL A 243 -15.16 -20.46 -1.25
N ALA A 244 -15.00 -21.60 -1.94
CA ALA A 244 -16.14 -22.36 -2.46
C ALA A 244 -17.07 -22.85 -1.34
N GLN A 245 -16.53 -23.21 -0.18
CA GLN A 245 -17.33 -23.65 0.96
C GLN A 245 -18.01 -22.48 1.69
N LEU A 246 -17.33 -21.34 1.85
CA LEU A 246 -17.91 -20.11 2.37
C LEU A 246 -19.06 -19.60 1.49
N SER A 247 -18.85 -19.54 0.17
CA SER A 247 -19.91 -19.17 -0.77
C SER A 247 -21.08 -20.15 -0.74
N ALA A 248 -20.84 -21.45 -0.51
CA ALA A 248 -21.91 -22.44 -0.34
C ALA A 248 -22.73 -22.24 0.95
N GLN A 249 -22.16 -21.59 1.98
CA GLN A 249 -22.86 -21.15 3.18
C GLN A 249 -23.60 -19.82 3.00
N GLY A 250 -23.49 -19.19 1.83
CA GLY A 250 -24.15 -17.93 1.50
C GLY A 250 -23.38 -16.68 1.94
N GLU A 251 -22.13 -16.81 2.36
CA GLU A 251 -21.26 -15.69 2.72
C GLU A 251 -20.87 -14.89 1.45
N ASP A 252 -20.84 -13.55 1.55
CA ASP A 252 -20.35 -12.70 0.47
C ASP A 252 -18.82 -12.60 0.51
N VAL A 253 -18.18 -13.24 -0.48
CA VAL A 253 -16.72 -13.39 -0.54
C VAL A 253 -16.14 -12.58 -1.70
N THR A 254 -15.34 -11.59 -1.37
CA THR A 254 -14.57 -10.80 -2.34
C THR A 254 -13.13 -11.29 -2.42
N LEU A 255 -12.61 -11.46 -3.64
CA LEU A 255 -11.24 -11.88 -3.88
C LEU A 255 -10.45 -10.77 -4.60
N ILE A 256 -9.29 -10.40 -4.05
CA ILE A 256 -8.41 -9.39 -4.64
C ILE A 256 -6.95 -9.85 -4.72
N SER A 257 -6.21 -9.30 -5.69
CA SER A 257 -4.75 -9.38 -5.75
C SER A 257 -4.16 -8.15 -6.45
N LYS A 258 -2.86 -7.85 -6.26
CA LYS A 258 -2.23 -6.68 -6.88
C LYS A 258 -2.12 -6.80 -8.41
N THR A 259 -1.81 -7.99 -8.92
CA THR A 259 -1.47 -8.17 -10.35
C THR A 259 -2.56 -8.87 -11.14
N HIS A 260 -2.66 -8.56 -12.44
CA HIS A 260 -3.63 -9.21 -13.32
C HIS A 260 -3.34 -10.70 -13.51
N CYS A 261 -2.06 -11.10 -13.49
CA CYS A 261 -1.71 -12.52 -13.57
C CYS A 261 -2.18 -13.27 -12.32
N SER A 262 -1.99 -12.72 -11.13
CA SER A 262 -2.52 -13.30 -9.89
C SER A 262 -4.05 -13.35 -9.91
N VAL A 263 -4.73 -12.30 -10.39
CA VAL A 263 -6.20 -12.31 -10.55
C VAL A 263 -6.67 -13.44 -11.49
N GLN A 264 -6.04 -13.59 -12.66
CA GLN A 264 -6.35 -14.69 -13.58
C GLN A 264 -6.06 -16.06 -12.97
N ASN A 265 -4.95 -16.16 -12.23
CA ASN A 265 -4.60 -17.38 -11.52
C ASN A 265 -5.65 -17.69 -10.47
N LEU A 266 -6.01 -16.77 -9.58
CA LEU A 266 -7.00 -16.98 -8.53
C LEU A 266 -8.35 -17.42 -9.08
N GLY A 267 -8.81 -16.78 -10.16
CA GLY A 267 -10.10 -17.03 -10.78
C GLY A 267 -11.26 -16.55 -9.90
N LEU A 268 -12.43 -17.20 -10.02
CA LEU A 268 -13.61 -16.96 -9.15
C LEU A 268 -14.08 -15.50 -9.07
N GLY A 269 -13.96 -14.74 -10.17
CA GLY A 269 -14.37 -13.33 -10.20
C GLY A 269 -13.44 -12.37 -9.45
N ALA A 270 -12.22 -12.81 -9.11
CA ALA A 270 -11.21 -11.96 -8.49
C ALA A 270 -10.95 -10.67 -9.28
N GLN A 271 -10.55 -9.62 -8.56
CA GLN A 271 -10.30 -8.30 -9.14
C GLN A 271 -8.94 -7.75 -8.69
N THR A 272 -8.43 -6.76 -9.42
CA THR A 272 -7.22 -6.08 -8.96
C THR A 272 -7.53 -5.25 -7.71
N ALA A 273 -6.62 -5.29 -6.73
CA ALA A 273 -6.77 -4.57 -5.47
C ALA A 273 -6.99 -3.06 -5.71
N ASP A 274 -6.21 -2.44 -6.60
CA ASP A 274 -6.36 -1.03 -6.96
C ASP A 274 -7.76 -0.68 -7.49
N HIS A 275 -8.32 -1.52 -8.35
CA HIS A 275 -9.66 -1.31 -8.91
C HIS A 275 -10.73 -1.44 -7.85
N TRP A 276 -10.66 -2.52 -7.06
CA TRP A 276 -11.66 -2.82 -6.05
C TRP A 276 -11.66 -1.79 -4.92
N VAL A 277 -10.49 -1.48 -4.33
CA VAL A 277 -10.35 -0.49 -3.26
C VAL A 277 -10.91 0.88 -3.69
N ARG A 278 -10.59 1.32 -4.90
CA ARG A 278 -11.08 2.62 -5.43
C ARG A 278 -12.59 2.65 -5.56
N ARG A 279 -13.21 1.55 -6.01
CA ARG A 279 -14.65 1.49 -6.30
C ARG A 279 -15.49 1.19 -5.06
N THR A 280 -14.93 0.49 -4.09
CA THR A 280 -15.64 -0.09 -2.95
C THR A 280 -15.29 0.70 -1.68
N VAL A 281 -14.05 0.59 -1.22
CA VAL A 281 -13.59 1.18 0.05
C VAL A 281 -13.62 2.71 -0.02
N ARG A 282 -12.86 3.31 -0.95
CA ARG A 282 -12.75 4.79 -1.07
C ARG A 282 -14.05 5.47 -1.49
N ALA A 283 -14.98 4.72 -2.08
CA ALA A 283 -16.30 5.21 -2.45
C ALA A 283 -17.34 5.06 -1.31
N GLY A 284 -16.95 4.48 -0.17
CA GLY A 284 -17.83 4.26 0.99
C GLY A 284 -18.89 3.18 0.76
N ARG A 285 -18.64 2.22 -0.14
CA ARG A 285 -19.56 1.13 -0.49
C ARG A 285 -18.90 -0.20 -0.24
N CYS A 286 -18.91 -0.69 0.99
CA CYS A 286 -18.33 -1.99 1.33
C CYS A 286 -19.35 -2.87 2.08
N GLU A 287 -19.98 -3.76 1.33
CA GLU A 287 -20.83 -4.84 1.87
C GLU A 287 -20.14 -6.14 1.43
N LEU A 288 -19.57 -6.87 2.40
CA LEU A 288 -18.99 -8.20 2.23
C LEU A 288 -18.78 -8.84 3.60
N ASP A 289 -18.75 -10.16 3.64
CA ASP A 289 -18.44 -10.92 4.85
C ASP A 289 -16.96 -11.33 4.87
N TRP A 290 -16.38 -11.63 3.70
CA TRP A 290 -14.99 -12.09 3.57
C TRP A 290 -14.19 -11.32 2.52
N LEU A 291 -13.01 -10.85 2.91
CA LEU A 291 -12.00 -10.37 1.98
C LEU A 291 -10.83 -11.36 1.88
N VAL A 292 -10.64 -11.92 0.70
CA VAL A 292 -9.52 -12.78 0.36
C VAL A 292 -8.47 -11.96 -0.39
N VAL A 293 -7.25 -11.90 0.15
CA VAL A 293 -6.15 -11.12 -0.44
C VAL A 293 -5.01 -12.06 -0.84
N GLU A 294 -4.76 -12.20 -2.15
CA GLU A 294 -3.68 -13.03 -2.67
C GLU A 294 -2.41 -12.23 -2.98
N GLU A 295 -1.25 -12.82 -2.68
CA GLU A 295 0.09 -12.22 -2.81
C GLU A 295 0.22 -10.94 -1.97
N VAL A 296 -0.09 -11.05 -0.68
CA VAL A 296 -0.10 -9.93 0.30
C VAL A 296 1.19 -9.10 0.32
N THR A 297 2.33 -9.70 -0.02
CA THR A 297 3.64 -9.01 -0.06
C THR A 297 3.78 -8.04 -1.22
N GLN A 298 2.90 -8.09 -2.22
CA GLN A 298 2.90 -7.19 -3.37
C GLN A 298 2.02 -5.95 -3.19
N LEU A 299 1.18 -5.92 -2.15
CA LEU A 299 0.36 -4.76 -1.84
C LEU A 299 1.24 -3.71 -1.14
N ASP A 300 1.26 -2.50 -1.70
CA ASP A 300 1.90 -1.34 -1.10
C ASP A 300 1.11 -0.84 0.13
N VAL A 301 1.78 -0.03 0.96
CA VAL A 301 1.22 0.54 2.19
C VAL A 301 -0.03 1.39 1.96
N GLY A 302 -0.18 1.98 0.77
CA GLY A 302 -1.38 2.74 0.41
C GLY A 302 -2.60 1.84 0.33
N LEU A 303 -2.49 0.72 -0.38
CA LEU A 303 -3.55 -0.29 -0.43
C LEU A 303 -3.81 -0.91 0.94
N TRP A 304 -2.77 -1.18 1.74
CA TRP A 304 -2.94 -1.67 3.10
C TRP A 304 -3.67 -0.69 4.00
N ALA A 305 -3.43 0.62 3.85
CA ALA A 305 -4.14 1.64 4.61
C ALA A 305 -5.63 1.61 4.30
N ASP A 306 -6.02 1.52 3.01
CA ASP A 306 -7.43 1.40 2.63
C ASP A 306 -8.04 0.09 3.14
N ILE A 307 -7.35 -1.05 3.00
CA ILE A 307 -7.83 -2.36 3.49
C ILE A 307 -7.99 -2.36 5.01
N ALA A 308 -7.10 -1.68 5.73
CA ALA A 308 -7.15 -1.57 7.18
C ALA A 308 -8.44 -0.90 7.68
N GLU A 309 -9.05 0.00 6.90
CA GLU A 309 -10.33 0.63 7.25
C GLU A 309 -11.44 -0.41 7.45
N LEU A 310 -11.37 -1.53 6.74
CA LEU A 310 -12.35 -2.63 6.84
C LEU A 310 -12.29 -3.34 8.19
N SER A 311 -11.14 -3.29 8.87
CA SER A 311 -10.99 -3.88 10.21
C SER A 311 -11.89 -3.21 11.26
N THR A 312 -12.37 -2.00 10.99
CA THR A 312 -13.35 -1.31 11.84
C THR A 312 -14.72 -2.00 11.82
N ASN A 313 -15.04 -2.73 10.75
CA ASN A 313 -16.21 -3.58 10.67
C ASN A 313 -15.86 -5.00 11.11
N ARG A 314 -16.19 -5.33 12.37
CA ARG A 314 -15.94 -6.64 12.98
C ARG A 314 -16.64 -7.82 12.28
N ARG A 315 -17.59 -7.55 11.37
CA ARG A 315 -18.21 -8.59 10.54
C ARG A 315 -17.32 -9.06 9.39
N VAL A 316 -16.42 -8.20 8.92
CA VAL A 316 -15.50 -8.54 7.83
C VAL A 316 -14.39 -9.44 8.36
N ARG A 317 -14.26 -10.60 7.73
CA ARG A 317 -13.22 -11.60 8.00
C ARG A 317 -12.21 -11.61 6.86
N PHE A 318 -10.98 -12.01 7.16
CA PHE A 318 -9.88 -11.96 6.19
C PHE A 318 -9.26 -13.33 5.98
N LEU A 319 -9.05 -13.68 4.71
CA LEU A 319 -8.18 -14.78 4.31
C LEU A 319 -7.00 -14.19 3.53
N LEU A 320 -5.85 -14.14 4.18
CA LEU A 320 -4.64 -13.49 3.65
C LEU A 320 -3.68 -14.56 3.13
N LEU A 321 -3.26 -14.48 1.86
CA LEU A 321 -2.34 -15.45 1.27
C LEU A 321 -1.00 -14.79 0.95
N GLY A 322 0.09 -15.37 1.47
CA GLY A 322 1.41 -14.77 1.32
C GLY A 322 2.58 -15.72 1.28
N ASP A 323 3.68 -15.18 0.76
CA ASP A 323 5.01 -15.77 0.88
C ASP A 323 6.03 -14.66 1.14
N PHE A 324 6.35 -14.45 2.42
CA PHE A 324 7.21 -13.36 2.88
C PHE A 324 8.68 -13.49 2.46
N ARG A 325 9.07 -14.64 1.90
CA ARG A 325 10.38 -14.90 1.30
C ARG A 325 10.53 -14.25 -0.09
N GLN A 326 9.42 -13.83 -0.71
CA GLN A 326 9.46 -13.13 -2.00
C GLN A 326 9.90 -11.66 -1.85
N LEU A 327 10.06 -10.97 -3.00
CA LEU A 327 10.34 -9.53 -3.02
C LEU A 327 9.15 -8.73 -2.45
N PRO A 328 9.42 -7.63 -1.73
CA PRO A 328 8.38 -6.75 -1.22
C PRO A 328 7.71 -5.93 -2.34
N ALA A 329 6.67 -5.20 -1.98
CA ALA A 329 6.00 -4.26 -2.86
C ALA A 329 6.99 -3.26 -3.48
N VAL A 330 6.81 -3.00 -4.78
CA VAL A 330 7.67 -2.08 -5.53
C VAL A 330 7.32 -0.64 -5.16
N GLN A 331 8.34 0.17 -4.86
CA GLN A 331 8.21 1.59 -4.49
C GLN A 331 7.29 1.83 -3.28
N ASP A 332 7.35 0.95 -2.28
CA ASP A 332 6.53 1.07 -1.08
C ASP A 332 6.91 2.29 -0.23
N ALA A 333 6.02 3.29 -0.20
CA ALA A 333 6.24 4.57 0.47
C ALA A 333 4.93 5.13 1.03
N PHE A 334 5.02 5.72 2.23
CA PHE A 334 3.91 6.41 2.89
C PHE A 334 4.26 7.87 3.10
N GLY A 335 3.40 8.80 2.61
CA GLY A 335 3.64 10.24 2.75
C GLY A 335 4.95 10.72 2.12
N GLY A 336 5.44 10.04 1.07
CA GLY A 336 6.71 10.34 0.40
C GLY A 336 7.95 9.73 1.06
N ALA A 337 7.81 8.98 2.16
CA ALA A 337 8.91 8.31 2.83
C ALA A 337 8.88 6.78 2.59
N PRO A 338 10.02 6.14 2.30
CA PRO A 338 10.10 4.68 2.20
C PRO A 338 9.65 3.99 3.48
N VAL A 339 8.91 2.89 3.35
CA VAL A 339 8.54 2.05 4.49
C VAL A 339 9.74 1.20 4.91
N LEU A 340 10.20 1.36 6.16
CA LEU A 340 11.40 0.69 6.68
C LEU A 340 11.12 -0.64 7.39
N ARG A 341 9.87 -0.89 7.80
CA ARG A 341 9.47 -2.09 8.55
C ARG A 341 8.83 -3.11 7.61
N SER A 342 9.11 -4.39 7.85
CA SER A 342 8.51 -5.49 7.09
C SER A 342 7.02 -5.65 7.42
N LEU A 343 6.21 -5.97 6.40
CA LEU A 343 4.81 -6.35 6.57
C LEU A 343 4.65 -7.60 7.47
N LYS A 344 5.61 -8.54 7.40
CA LYS A 344 5.61 -9.81 8.15
C LYS A 344 5.47 -9.59 9.65
N ASP A 345 6.14 -8.56 10.16
CA ASP A 345 6.23 -8.25 11.59
C ASP A 345 5.27 -7.10 11.98
N SER A 346 4.28 -6.83 11.15
CA SER A 346 3.34 -5.73 11.38
C SER A 346 2.16 -6.18 12.26
N GLN A 347 1.78 -5.31 13.19
CA GLN A 347 0.56 -5.51 13.99
C GLN A 347 -0.69 -5.57 13.11
N LEU A 348 -0.72 -4.77 12.03
CA LEU A 348 -1.81 -4.76 11.06
C LEU A 348 -2.08 -6.15 10.49
N LEU A 349 -1.04 -6.83 9.99
CA LEU A 349 -1.19 -8.15 9.40
C LEU A 349 -1.73 -9.17 10.42
N HIS A 350 -1.24 -9.10 11.65
CA HIS A 350 -1.69 -9.96 12.74
C HIS A 350 -3.15 -9.70 13.10
N ASP A 351 -3.55 -8.44 13.23
CA ASP A 351 -4.92 -8.07 13.59
C ASP A 351 -5.92 -8.48 12.51
N LEU A 352 -5.60 -8.24 11.23
CA LEU A 352 -6.44 -8.67 10.10
C LEU A 352 -6.59 -10.18 10.06
N ALA A 353 -5.51 -10.92 10.33
CA ALA A 353 -5.52 -12.38 10.41
C ALA A 353 -6.13 -12.93 11.72
N GLY A 354 -6.61 -12.08 12.63
CA GLY A 354 -7.13 -12.51 13.93
C GLY A 354 -6.09 -13.26 14.77
N GLY A 355 -4.81 -12.92 14.61
CA GLY A 355 -3.67 -13.59 15.23
C GLY A 355 -3.46 -15.04 14.81
N CYS A 356 -4.11 -15.50 13.74
CA CYS A 356 -4.11 -16.90 13.31
C CYS A 356 -3.29 -17.10 12.04
N VAL A 357 -2.45 -18.15 12.02
CA VAL A 357 -1.63 -18.51 10.87
C VAL A 357 -1.69 -20.02 10.59
N HIS A 358 -1.64 -20.37 9.31
CA HIS A 358 -1.37 -21.73 8.85
C HIS A 358 -0.25 -21.69 7.81
N GLU A 359 0.82 -22.46 7.99
CA GLU A 359 1.93 -22.55 7.03
C GLU A 359 1.89 -23.87 6.27
N LEU A 360 1.74 -23.79 4.94
CA LEU A 360 1.85 -24.92 4.04
C LEU A 360 3.32 -25.22 3.74
N THR A 361 3.77 -26.42 4.08
CA THR A 361 5.18 -26.84 3.99
C THR A 361 5.41 -27.95 2.96
N GLU A 362 4.36 -28.62 2.50
CA GLU A 362 4.45 -29.74 1.56
C GLU A 362 4.46 -29.27 0.11
N ASN A 363 5.28 -29.91 -0.73
CA ASN A 363 5.31 -29.65 -2.17
C ASN A 363 4.12 -30.33 -2.86
N GLN A 364 3.30 -29.54 -3.57
CA GLN A 364 2.11 -30.04 -4.27
C GLN A 364 2.22 -29.92 -5.81
N ARG A 365 3.15 -29.11 -6.32
CA ARG A 365 3.22 -28.79 -7.75
C ARG A 365 4.63 -28.56 -8.29
N SER A 366 5.56 -28.10 -7.47
CA SER A 366 6.88 -27.68 -7.93
C SER A 366 7.76 -28.90 -8.22
N ASP A 367 8.73 -28.71 -9.12
CA ASP A 367 9.85 -29.66 -9.26
C ASP A 367 10.53 -29.87 -7.91
N GLU A 368 10.77 -31.14 -7.54
CA GLU A 368 11.27 -31.51 -6.22
C GLU A 368 12.69 -30.96 -5.95
N THR A 369 13.54 -30.89 -6.97
CA THR A 369 14.88 -30.32 -6.85
C THR A 369 14.80 -28.81 -6.63
N ILE A 370 13.96 -28.10 -7.40
CA ILE A 370 13.71 -26.67 -7.18
C ILE A 370 13.15 -26.44 -5.78
N PHE A 371 12.13 -27.21 -5.37
CA PHE A 371 11.47 -27.04 -4.08
C PHE A 371 12.43 -27.23 -2.90
N ARG A 372 13.25 -28.28 -2.93
CA ARG A 372 14.30 -28.51 -1.92
C ARG A 372 15.32 -27.39 -1.88
N PHE A 373 15.73 -26.89 -3.04
CA PHE A 373 16.64 -25.76 -3.12
C PHE A 373 16.04 -24.49 -2.51
N LEU A 374 14.80 -24.15 -2.84
CA LEU A 374 14.09 -23.01 -2.26
C LEU A 374 13.97 -23.10 -0.74
N ARG A 375 13.71 -24.31 -0.20
CA ARG A 375 13.67 -24.56 1.24
C ARG A 375 15.06 -24.40 1.88
N TRP A 376 16.11 -24.87 1.21
CA TRP A 376 17.49 -24.75 1.68
C TRP A 376 17.97 -23.29 1.76
N LEU A 377 17.43 -22.40 0.92
CA LEU A 377 17.78 -20.97 0.93
C LEU A 377 17.41 -20.25 2.23
N ARG A 378 16.47 -20.75 3.05
CA ARG A 378 16.13 -20.20 4.39
C ARG A 378 16.02 -18.66 4.40
N VAL A 379 15.28 -18.14 3.43
CA VAL A 379 15.27 -16.70 3.13
C VAL A 379 14.75 -15.91 4.33
N ASP A 380 15.50 -14.88 4.72
CA ASP A 380 15.26 -14.04 5.91
C ASP A 380 15.31 -14.80 7.26
N GLU A 381 15.91 -15.99 7.30
CA GLU A 381 16.18 -16.74 8.53
C GLU A 381 17.64 -16.54 8.98
N PRO A 382 17.97 -16.73 10.28
CA PRO A 382 19.33 -16.62 10.78
C PRO A 382 20.33 -17.54 10.07
N GLU A 383 19.88 -18.71 9.61
CA GLU A 383 20.68 -19.70 8.91
C GLU A 383 20.68 -19.53 7.38
N GLN A 384 20.22 -18.38 6.85
CA GLN A 384 20.30 -18.07 5.43
C GLN A 384 21.76 -18.17 4.94
N PRO A 385 22.07 -18.95 3.89
CA PRO A 385 23.41 -19.03 3.36
C PRO A 385 23.85 -17.67 2.77
N PRO A 386 25.14 -17.32 2.86
CA PRO A 386 25.67 -16.16 2.16
C PRO A 386 25.34 -16.21 0.66
N LEU A 387 25.04 -15.06 0.06
CA LEU A 387 24.62 -14.99 -1.34
C LEU A 387 25.57 -15.72 -2.30
N ARG A 388 26.88 -15.60 -2.07
CA ARG A 388 27.90 -16.26 -2.89
C ARG A 388 27.77 -17.78 -2.85
N GLU A 389 27.57 -18.36 -1.66
CA GLU A 389 27.38 -19.81 -1.48
C GLU A 389 26.05 -20.25 -2.10
N ALA A 390 24.99 -19.47 -1.91
CA ALA A 390 23.69 -19.74 -2.51
C ALA A 390 23.74 -19.75 -4.06
N VAL A 391 24.43 -18.79 -4.66
CA VAL A 391 24.64 -18.71 -6.12
C VAL A 391 25.52 -19.86 -6.61
N GLN A 392 26.57 -20.23 -5.87
CA GLN A 392 27.41 -21.37 -6.23
C GLN A 392 26.61 -22.67 -6.23
N ALA A 393 25.89 -22.97 -5.14
CA ALA A 393 25.02 -24.13 -5.05
C ALA A 393 23.95 -24.14 -6.17
N ALA A 394 23.39 -22.98 -6.50
CA ALA A 394 22.44 -22.85 -7.59
C ALA A 394 23.07 -23.15 -8.97
N ARG A 395 24.30 -22.69 -9.24
CA ARG A 395 25.02 -22.98 -10.49
C ARG A 395 25.37 -24.46 -10.62
N GLU A 396 25.66 -25.14 -9.51
CA GLU A 396 25.92 -26.58 -9.46
C GLU A 396 24.64 -27.39 -9.74
N LEU A 397 23.51 -27.02 -9.11
CA LEU A 397 22.22 -27.70 -9.30
C LEU A 397 21.57 -27.38 -10.65
N PHE A 398 21.70 -26.14 -11.13
CA PHE A 398 21.04 -25.61 -12.31
C PHE A 398 22.09 -25.06 -13.30
N PRO A 399 22.95 -25.93 -13.88
CA PRO A 399 23.98 -25.49 -14.79
C PRO A 399 23.38 -24.95 -16.09
N ARG A 400 24.17 -24.19 -16.83
CA ARG A 400 23.79 -23.64 -18.13
C ARG A 400 23.38 -24.74 -19.11
N ARG A 401 22.14 -24.69 -19.60
CA ARG A 401 21.58 -25.66 -20.56
C ARG A 401 20.95 -24.96 -21.77
N GLY A 402 21.54 -25.19 -22.95
CA GLY A 402 20.97 -24.74 -24.22
C GLY A 402 20.84 -23.21 -24.34
N ARG A 403 19.71 -22.75 -24.90
CA ARG A 403 19.34 -21.33 -25.00
C ARG A 403 18.06 -21.07 -24.21
N PRO A 404 17.94 -19.91 -23.55
CA PRO A 404 16.74 -19.55 -22.80
C PRO A 404 15.60 -19.19 -23.74
N ASP A 405 14.38 -19.53 -23.31
CA ASP A 405 13.15 -18.95 -23.82
C ASP A 405 12.83 -17.61 -23.10
N THR A 406 13.26 -17.48 -21.85
CA THR A 406 13.15 -16.24 -21.06
C THR A 406 14.35 -16.05 -20.13
N CYS A 407 14.92 -14.86 -20.10
CA CYS A 407 15.92 -14.43 -19.13
C CYS A 407 15.27 -13.58 -18.03
N LEU A 408 15.63 -13.83 -16.78
CA LEU A 408 15.34 -12.95 -15.65
C LEU A 408 16.56 -12.05 -15.40
N VAL A 409 16.34 -10.75 -15.41
CA VAL A 409 17.39 -9.72 -15.26
C VAL A 409 17.02 -8.71 -14.18
N ILE A 410 18.02 -8.04 -13.62
CA ILE A 410 17.79 -6.97 -12.64
C ILE A 410 17.35 -5.69 -13.35
N SER A 411 18.09 -5.24 -14.37
CA SER A 411 17.90 -3.90 -14.94
C SER A 411 17.04 -3.88 -16.21
N HIS A 412 16.28 -2.79 -16.39
CA HIS A 412 15.53 -2.57 -17.63
C HIS A 412 16.44 -2.41 -18.86
N ALA A 413 17.64 -1.83 -18.69
CA ALA A 413 18.62 -1.71 -19.77
C ALA A 413 19.06 -3.10 -20.27
N HIS A 414 19.40 -4.01 -19.36
CA HIS A 414 19.77 -5.38 -19.73
C HIS A 414 18.59 -6.13 -20.36
N ARG A 415 17.37 -5.93 -19.83
CA ARG A 415 16.14 -6.48 -20.43
C ARG A 415 15.99 -6.04 -21.89
N MET A 416 16.12 -4.75 -22.17
CA MET A 416 15.99 -4.20 -23.52
C MET A 416 17.06 -4.76 -24.46
N ALA A 417 18.31 -4.85 -23.99
CA ALA A 417 19.41 -5.40 -24.76
C ALA A 417 19.19 -6.88 -25.16
N ILE A 418 18.76 -7.73 -24.22
CA ILE A 418 18.42 -9.13 -24.53
C ILE A 418 17.22 -9.20 -25.46
N ASN A 419 16.16 -8.45 -25.19
CA ASN A 419 14.97 -8.44 -26.02
C ASN A 419 15.27 -8.03 -27.47
N ASP A 420 16.05 -6.98 -27.68
CA ASP A 420 16.45 -6.53 -29.04
C ASP A 420 17.30 -7.60 -29.74
N ARG A 421 18.31 -8.15 -29.04
CA ARG A 421 19.19 -9.20 -29.59
C ARG A 421 18.40 -10.44 -29.99
N GLU A 422 17.57 -10.98 -29.10
CA GLU A 422 16.83 -12.22 -29.38
C GLU A 422 15.72 -11.99 -30.41
N ASN A 423 15.04 -10.85 -30.38
CA ASN A 423 14.01 -10.51 -31.36
C ASN A 423 14.60 -10.39 -32.77
N ARG A 424 15.76 -9.75 -32.94
CA ARG A 424 16.49 -9.72 -34.22
C ARG A 424 16.92 -11.10 -34.69
N ARG A 425 17.42 -11.92 -33.76
CA ARG A 425 17.96 -13.25 -34.08
C ARG A 425 16.87 -14.24 -34.49
N LEU A 426 15.70 -14.17 -33.87
CA LEU A 426 14.60 -15.12 -34.08
C LEU A 426 13.63 -14.67 -35.16
N ALA A 427 13.63 -13.40 -35.54
CA ALA A 427 12.74 -12.88 -36.57
C ALA A 427 13.00 -13.57 -37.92
N PRO A 428 11.95 -14.10 -38.57
CA PRO A 428 12.05 -14.54 -39.96
C PRO A 428 12.21 -13.34 -40.91
N PRO A 429 12.63 -13.56 -42.17
CA PRO A 429 12.88 -12.49 -43.14
C PRO A 429 11.66 -11.59 -43.43
N ASP A 430 10.45 -12.12 -43.28
CA ASP A 430 9.16 -11.46 -43.53
C ASP A 430 8.54 -10.82 -42.27
N ALA A 431 9.24 -10.82 -41.14
CA ALA A 431 8.74 -10.22 -39.91
C ALA A 431 8.46 -8.71 -40.06
N LEU A 432 7.30 -8.28 -39.58
CA LEU A 432 6.90 -6.87 -39.60
C LEU A 432 7.70 -6.08 -38.56
N LEU A 433 8.44 -5.07 -39.00
CA LEU A 433 9.11 -4.13 -38.09
C LEU A 433 8.13 -3.07 -37.61
N ILE A 434 7.99 -2.95 -36.28
CA ILE A 434 7.20 -1.90 -35.65
C ILE A 434 8.17 -0.99 -34.91
N GLU A 435 8.34 0.22 -35.44
CA GLU A 435 9.25 1.21 -34.88
C GLU A 435 8.65 1.91 -33.66
N HIS A 436 9.44 2.02 -32.61
CA HIS A 436 9.13 2.86 -31.46
C HIS A 436 9.86 4.19 -31.59
N HIS A 437 9.12 5.28 -31.75
CA HIS A 437 9.69 6.62 -31.94
C HIS A 437 9.92 7.42 -30.65
N GLY A 438 9.92 6.78 -29.47
CA GLY A 438 10.37 7.40 -28.22
C GLY A 438 9.50 8.54 -27.67
N THR A 439 8.28 8.76 -28.18
CA THR A 439 7.42 9.89 -27.78
C THR A 439 6.64 9.58 -26.49
N GLY A 440 7.33 9.40 -25.37
CA GLY A 440 6.71 9.21 -24.06
C GLY A 440 7.70 9.44 -22.91
N PRO A 441 7.22 9.73 -21.69
CA PRO A 441 8.09 9.93 -20.53
C PRO A 441 8.97 8.70 -20.30
N ALA A 442 10.23 8.93 -19.90
CA ALA A 442 11.21 7.88 -19.62
C ALA A 442 10.81 7.08 -18.35
N GLY A 443 9.83 6.19 -18.48
CA GLY A 443 9.30 5.38 -17.38
C GLY A 443 9.92 3.99 -17.27
N THR A 444 9.48 3.23 -16.26
CA THR A 444 9.72 1.78 -16.18
C THR A 444 8.89 1.03 -17.23
N ASN A 445 9.38 -0.11 -17.71
CA ASN A 445 8.67 -0.95 -18.70
C ASN A 445 8.34 -0.26 -20.05
N GLN A 446 9.28 0.51 -20.63
CA GLN A 446 9.08 1.17 -21.93
C GLN A 446 8.87 0.17 -23.08
N PRO A 447 8.11 0.56 -24.12
CA PRO A 447 8.10 -0.13 -25.40
C PRO A 447 9.50 -0.06 -26.04
N GLN A 448 9.75 -0.96 -26.99
CA GLN A 448 10.94 -0.93 -27.82
C GLN A 448 10.55 -1.30 -29.23
N THR A 449 11.32 -0.84 -30.22
CA THR A 449 11.20 -1.32 -31.59
C THR A 449 11.28 -2.85 -31.59
N MET A 450 10.33 -3.50 -32.25
CA MET A 450 10.28 -4.96 -32.33
C MET A 450 9.85 -5.44 -33.71
N ARG A 451 10.41 -6.57 -34.12
CA ARG A 451 9.95 -7.39 -35.24
C ARG A 451 8.86 -8.32 -34.75
N VAL A 452 7.78 -8.43 -35.49
CA VAL A 452 6.59 -9.20 -35.12
C VAL A 452 6.28 -10.22 -36.22
N TRP A 453 6.03 -11.46 -35.83
CA TRP A 453 5.72 -12.57 -36.74
C TRP A 453 4.75 -13.56 -36.06
N PRO A 454 4.01 -14.37 -36.82
CA PRO A 454 3.20 -15.47 -36.28
C PRO A 454 4.02 -16.41 -35.39
N GLY A 455 3.55 -16.68 -34.18
CA GLY A 455 4.24 -17.49 -33.17
C GLY A 455 5.11 -16.69 -32.20
N LEU A 456 5.32 -15.38 -32.40
CA LEU A 456 6.02 -14.54 -31.42
C LEU A 456 5.19 -14.44 -30.14
N ARG A 457 5.81 -14.78 -29.01
CA ARG A 457 5.22 -14.60 -27.68
C ARG A 457 5.52 -13.20 -27.15
N LEU A 458 4.49 -12.57 -26.59
CA LEU A 458 4.53 -11.23 -26.00
C LEU A 458 3.98 -11.27 -24.56
N VAL A 459 4.31 -10.25 -23.77
CA VAL A 459 3.72 -10.02 -22.44
C VAL A 459 2.95 -8.70 -22.43
N GLY A 460 1.78 -8.70 -21.81
CA GLY A 460 0.94 -7.53 -21.68
C GLY A 460 1.57 -6.42 -20.84
N ALA A 461 1.32 -5.19 -21.27
CA ALA A 461 1.77 -3.94 -20.65
C ALA A 461 0.60 -3.09 -20.12
N GLY A 462 -0.64 -3.59 -20.22
CA GLY A 462 -1.86 -2.90 -19.79
C GLY A 462 -2.77 -2.50 -20.95
N GLY A 463 -3.89 -1.85 -20.62
CA GLY A 463 -4.95 -1.56 -21.59
C GLY A 463 -5.65 -2.84 -22.02
N ARG A 464 -5.69 -3.13 -23.33
CA ARG A 464 -6.40 -4.31 -23.85
C ARG A 464 -5.71 -5.63 -23.47
N VAL A 465 -4.38 -5.69 -23.46
CA VAL A 465 -3.64 -6.87 -22.98
C VAL A 465 -3.20 -6.65 -21.52
N PRO A 466 -3.76 -7.38 -20.54
CA PRO A 466 -3.49 -7.13 -19.12
C PRO A 466 -2.01 -7.31 -18.74
N LYS A 467 -1.52 -6.51 -17.80
CA LYS A 467 -0.11 -6.52 -17.38
C LYS A 467 0.32 -7.90 -16.87
N GLY A 468 1.44 -8.42 -17.38
CA GLY A 468 2.00 -9.71 -16.95
C GLY A 468 1.32 -10.95 -17.55
N CYS A 469 0.26 -10.77 -18.34
CA CYS A 469 -0.40 -11.87 -19.06
C CYS A 469 0.31 -12.11 -20.40
N PHE A 470 0.52 -13.37 -20.77
CA PHE A 470 1.19 -13.71 -22.03
C PHE A 470 0.17 -13.90 -23.16
N ALA A 471 0.54 -13.45 -24.35
CA ALA A 471 -0.23 -13.65 -25.57
C ALA A 471 0.73 -14.03 -26.72
N THR A 472 0.22 -14.78 -27.69
CA THR A 472 0.98 -15.22 -28.86
C THR A 472 0.42 -14.54 -30.10
N VAL A 473 1.29 -14.01 -30.95
CA VAL A 473 0.89 -13.45 -32.24
C VAL A 473 0.42 -14.58 -33.13
N ARG A 474 -0.82 -14.49 -33.61
CA ARG A 474 -1.45 -15.51 -34.47
C ARG A 474 -1.24 -15.20 -35.94
N GLU A 475 -1.54 -13.97 -36.34
CA GLU A 475 -1.46 -13.50 -37.73
C GLU A 475 -0.92 -12.07 -37.78
N VAL A 476 -0.20 -11.78 -38.86
CA VAL A 476 0.38 -10.47 -39.16
C VAL A 476 -0.02 -10.08 -40.58
N GLY A 477 -0.77 -8.99 -40.71
CA GLY A 477 -1.16 -8.39 -41.99
C GLY A 477 -1.34 -6.88 -41.81
N GLU A 478 -2.42 -6.31 -42.37
CA GLU A 478 -2.81 -4.91 -42.06
C GLU A 478 -3.03 -4.68 -40.56
N ARG A 479 -3.47 -5.74 -39.87
CA ARG A 479 -3.63 -5.80 -38.43
C ARG A 479 -2.86 -6.99 -37.87
N ILE A 480 -2.54 -6.91 -36.59
CA ILE A 480 -1.88 -7.98 -35.85
C ILE A 480 -2.91 -8.58 -34.90
N SER A 481 -3.19 -9.88 -35.02
CA SER A 481 -4.10 -10.59 -34.14
C SER A 481 -3.34 -11.46 -33.15
N LEU A 482 -3.78 -11.48 -31.90
CA LEU A 482 -3.26 -12.34 -30.84
C LEU A 482 -4.15 -13.58 -30.65
N ASP A 483 -3.63 -14.60 -29.98
CA ASP A 483 -4.32 -15.85 -29.64
C ASP A 483 -5.50 -15.68 -28.68
N ASP A 484 -5.54 -14.57 -27.93
CA ASP A 484 -6.66 -14.16 -27.07
C ASP A 484 -7.81 -13.47 -27.82
N GLY A 485 -7.72 -13.38 -29.16
CA GLY A 485 -8.73 -12.77 -30.03
C GLY A 485 -8.59 -11.25 -30.19
N GLN A 486 -7.63 -10.60 -29.52
CA GLN A 486 -7.42 -9.18 -29.68
C GLN A 486 -6.73 -8.84 -31.00
N SER A 487 -7.08 -7.69 -31.58
CA SER A 487 -6.53 -7.21 -32.85
C SER A 487 -6.11 -5.75 -32.77
N PHE A 488 -4.91 -5.45 -33.28
CA PHE A 488 -4.25 -4.15 -33.17
C PHE A 488 -3.79 -3.64 -34.53
N ALA A 489 -3.80 -2.32 -34.70
CA ALA A 489 -2.93 -1.70 -35.68
C ALA A 489 -1.46 -1.85 -35.24
N PRO A 490 -0.47 -1.92 -36.15
CA PRO A 490 0.93 -2.18 -35.78
C PRO A 490 1.47 -1.24 -34.68
N ALA A 491 1.32 0.07 -34.85
CA ALA A 491 1.79 1.05 -33.85
C ALA A 491 1.05 0.96 -32.50
N GLU A 492 -0.17 0.42 -32.49
CA GLU A 492 -0.98 0.29 -31.29
C GLU A 492 -0.54 -0.90 -30.42
N LEU A 493 -0.03 -1.97 -31.04
CA LEU A 493 0.45 -3.17 -30.34
C LEU A 493 1.49 -2.82 -29.26
N LEU A 494 2.39 -1.87 -29.56
CA LEU A 494 3.42 -1.36 -28.65
C LEU A 494 2.86 -0.71 -27.38
N ARG A 495 1.63 -0.22 -27.40
CA ARG A 495 0.99 0.38 -26.20
C ARG A 495 0.54 -0.70 -25.22
N HIS A 496 0.22 -1.89 -25.73
CA HIS A 496 -0.40 -2.96 -24.97
C HIS A 496 0.54 -4.13 -24.66
N THR A 497 1.68 -4.26 -25.34
CA THR A 497 2.55 -5.44 -25.21
C THR A 497 4.04 -5.11 -25.15
N ARG A 498 4.85 -6.06 -24.67
CA ARG A 498 6.32 -6.04 -24.69
C ARG A 498 6.85 -7.39 -25.15
N LEU A 499 8.08 -7.37 -25.66
CA LEU A 499 8.89 -8.57 -25.83
C LEU A 499 9.15 -9.22 -24.47
N CYS A 500 9.14 -10.55 -24.44
CA CYS A 500 9.30 -11.34 -23.22
C CYS A 500 10.51 -12.31 -23.26
N HIS A 501 11.47 -12.10 -24.16
CA HIS A 501 12.74 -12.85 -24.14
C HIS A 501 13.55 -12.55 -22.88
N ALA A 502 13.37 -11.36 -22.31
CA ALA A 502 13.80 -11.01 -20.97
C ALA A 502 12.69 -10.27 -20.21
N VAL A 503 12.55 -10.57 -18.92
CA VAL A 503 11.70 -9.86 -17.97
C VAL A 503 12.48 -9.57 -16.69
N THR A 504 12.09 -8.54 -15.93
CA THR A 504 12.80 -8.23 -14.69
C THR A 504 12.33 -9.13 -13.55
N TYR A 505 13.18 -9.36 -12.54
CA TYR A 505 12.79 -10.11 -11.34
C TYR A 505 11.57 -9.50 -10.63
N ALA A 506 11.49 -8.16 -10.57
CA ALA A 506 10.33 -7.48 -9.99
C ALA A 506 9.02 -7.72 -10.77
N SER A 507 9.11 -7.95 -12.09
CA SER A 507 7.94 -8.19 -12.94
C SER A 507 7.58 -9.67 -13.10
N CYS A 508 8.40 -10.59 -12.58
CA CYS A 508 8.15 -12.02 -12.74
C CYS A 508 7.39 -12.65 -11.56
N GLN A 509 7.26 -11.96 -10.43
CA GLN A 509 6.46 -12.45 -9.30
C GLN A 509 5.03 -12.79 -9.73
N GLY A 510 4.51 -13.92 -9.25
CA GLY A 510 3.21 -14.46 -9.65
C GLY A 510 3.19 -15.17 -11.01
N LEU A 511 4.24 -15.03 -11.85
CA LEU A 511 4.30 -15.72 -13.14
C LEU A 511 4.75 -17.18 -12.99
N THR A 512 4.31 -18.04 -13.90
CA THR A 512 4.96 -19.32 -14.22
C THR A 512 5.52 -19.22 -15.64
N LEU A 513 6.83 -19.39 -15.78
CA LEU A 513 7.50 -19.25 -17.08
C LEU A 513 7.58 -20.60 -17.80
N ARG A 514 7.09 -20.61 -19.04
CA ARG A 514 7.16 -21.78 -19.92
C ARG A 514 8.51 -21.83 -20.63
N GLY A 515 9.08 -23.03 -20.74
CA GLY A 515 10.36 -23.25 -21.40
C GLY A 515 11.56 -22.98 -20.50
N ARG A 516 12.74 -22.86 -21.11
CA ARG A 516 14.02 -22.64 -20.42
C ARG A 516 14.12 -21.23 -19.86
N VAL A 517 14.42 -21.13 -18.57
CA VAL A 517 14.55 -19.88 -17.81
C VAL A 517 15.99 -19.71 -17.38
N TYR A 518 16.60 -18.59 -17.78
CA TYR A 518 17.93 -18.20 -17.30
C TYR A 518 17.80 -17.15 -16.21
N LEU A 519 18.40 -17.41 -15.06
CA LEU A 519 18.62 -16.42 -14.01
C LEU A 519 19.92 -15.70 -14.33
N CYS A 520 19.82 -14.47 -14.82
CA CYS A 520 20.97 -13.62 -15.10
C CYS A 520 21.22 -12.67 -13.93
N ASP A 521 22.34 -11.96 -14.00
CA ASP A 521 22.73 -10.87 -13.09
C ASP A 521 23.00 -11.33 -11.64
N ALA A 522 23.39 -12.59 -11.43
CA ALA A 522 23.71 -13.12 -10.09
C ALA A 522 24.89 -12.40 -9.41
N GLU A 523 25.71 -11.68 -10.18
CA GLU A 523 26.85 -10.88 -9.72
C GLU A 523 26.53 -9.39 -9.59
N ASN A 524 25.28 -8.98 -9.88
CA ASN A 524 24.86 -7.59 -9.77
C ASN A 524 24.78 -7.16 -8.29
N PRO A 525 25.22 -5.94 -7.91
CA PRO A 525 25.15 -5.46 -6.53
C PRO A 525 23.76 -5.43 -5.90
N HIS A 526 22.70 -5.37 -6.71
CA HIS A 526 21.32 -5.39 -6.26
C HIS A 526 20.69 -6.80 -6.25
N PHE A 527 21.44 -7.81 -6.71
CA PHE A 527 21.00 -9.19 -6.64
C PHE A 527 21.09 -9.71 -5.21
N SER A 528 20.10 -10.48 -4.78
CA SER A 528 20.01 -10.98 -3.40
C SER A 528 19.45 -12.40 -3.39
N VAL A 529 19.51 -13.06 -2.22
CA VAL A 529 18.96 -14.41 -2.05
C VAL A 529 17.46 -14.45 -2.41
N LYS A 530 16.71 -13.37 -2.17
CA LYS A 530 15.31 -13.23 -2.61
C LYS A 530 15.16 -13.26 -4.14
N HIS A 531 16.09 -12.66 -4.88
CA HIS A 531 16.07 -12.72 -6.35
C HIS A 531 16.28 -14.15 -6.85
N LEU A 532 17.21 -14.87 -6.21
CA LEU A 532 17.46 -16.28 -6.51
C LEU A 532 16.22 -17.15 -6.18
N TYR A 533 15.61 -16.93 -5.02
CA TYR A 533 14.38 -17.60 -4.59
C TYR A 533 13.22 -17.34 -5.55
N VAL A 534 12.93 -16.07 -5.84
CA VAL A 534 11.85 -15.66 -6.74
C VAL A 534 12.12 -16.17 -8.15
N GLY A 535 13.35 -16.06 -8.66
CA GLY A 535 13.70 -16.51 -10.00
C GLY A 535 13.58 -18.01 -10.19
N ALA A 536 14.15 -18.81 -9.28
CA ALA A 536 14.13 -20.26 -9.36
C ALA A 536 12.69 -20.80 -9.28
N SER A 537 11.84 -20.18 -8.47
CA SER A 537 10.41 -20.55 -8.36
C SER A 537 9.56 -20.28 -9.62
N ARG A 538 10.10 -19.62 -10.66
CA ARG A 538 9.36 -19.39 -11.92
C ARG A 538 9.50 -20.50 -12.93
N ALA A 539 10.55 -21.32 -12.83
CA ALA A 539 10.74 -22.45 -13.72
C ALA A 539 9.79 -23.60 -13.36
N THR A 540 9.43 -24.39 -14.36
CA THR A 540 8.51 -25.53 -14.20
C THR A 540 9.23 -26.86 -13.94
N GLY A 541 10.54 -26.91 -14.19
CA GLY A 541 11.39 -28.08 -14.02
C GLY A 541 12.84 -27.66 -13.78
N ALA A 542 13.58 -28.41 -12.97
CA ALA A 542 14.99 -28.12 -12.69
C ALA A 542 15.86 -28.17 -13.96
N GLU A 543 15.48 -29.00 -14.93
CA GLU A 543 16.14 -29.11 -16.23
C GLU A 543 15.94 -27.91 -17.15
N LEU A 544 14.92 -27.11 -16.88
CA LEU A 544 14.62 -25.88 -17.61
C LEU A 544 15.24 -24.65 -16.94
N LEU A 545 15.77 -24.77 -15.73
CA LEU A 545 16.39 -23.67 -15.01
C LEU A 545 17.91 -23.65 -15.26
N SER A 546 18.46 -22.46 -15.47
CA SER A 546 19.91 -22.24 -15.42
C SER A 546 20.24 -20.96 -14.67
N VAL A 547 21.25 -21.00 -13.80
CA VAL A 547 21.82 -19.81 -13.16
C VAL A 547 23.11 -19.44 -13.86
N ILE A 548 23.19 -18.21 -14.36
CA ILE A 548 24.29 -17.70 -15.19
C ILE A 548 25.14 -16.73 -14.39
#